data_AF-A0A8F6NJ82-F1
#
_entry.id   AF-A0A8F6NJ82-F1
#
_cell.length_a   1.000
_cell.length_b   1.000
_cell.length_c   1.000
_cell.angle_alpha   90.00
_cell.angle_beta   90.00
_cell.angle_gamma   90.00
#
_symmetry.space_group_name_H-M   'P 1'
#
loop_
_entity.id
_entity.type
_entity.pdbx_description
1 polymer ?
#
loop_
_entity_poly.entity_id
_entity_poly.type
_entity_poly.pdbx_seq_one_letter_code
_entity_poly.pdbx_strand_id
1 'polypeptide(L)' 'MADFSATKRTASLEDWGEALECMVELNGKSFDITEMEIEAAYEAYKRVDDFFYDEWGDE' A
#
# COMPACT_ATOMS: atom_id res chain seq x y z
N MET A 1 2.90 12.24 -8.79
CA MET A 1 3.87 11.18 -8.44
C MET A 1 3.34 10.58 -7.15
N ALA A 2 2.94 9.32 -7.17
CA ALA A 2 2.46 8.64 -5.96
C ALA A 2 3.58 8.64 -4.91
N ASP A 3 3.24 8.97 -3.67
CA ASP A 3 4.18 8.94 -2.56
C ASP A 3 4.10 7.56 -1.89
N PHE A 4 5.01 6.66 -2.27
CA PHE A 4 5.05 5.30 -1.72
C PHE A 4 5.50 5.24 -0.25
N SER A 5 5.92 6.39 0.32
CA SER A 5 6.16 6.54 1.75
C SER A 5 4.93 7.02 2.52
N ALA A 6 3.76 7.07 1.86
CA ALA A 6 2.50 7.45 2.46
C ALA A 6 2.19 6.61 3.71
N THR A 7 1.75 7.32 4.75
CA THR A 7 1.23 6.75 5.99
C THR A 7 -0.06 7.48 6.35
N LYS A 8 -0.82 6.93 7.30
CA LYS A 8 -1.98 7.60 7.92
C LYS A 8 -1.69 9.02 8.47
N ARG A 9 -0.41 9.40 8.67
CA ARG A 9 -0.05 10.77 9.10
C ARG A 9 0.01 11.77 7.94
N THR A 10 0.20 11.30 6.71
CA THR A 10 0.53 12.14 5.55
C THR A 10 -0.43 11.99 4.38
N ALA A 11 -1.27 10.94 4.39
CA ALA A 11 -2.18 10.58 3.32
C ALA A 11 -3.51 10.06 3.89
N SER A 12 -4.59 10.18 3.14
CA SER A 12 -5.89 9.56 3.45
C SER A 12 -5.85 8.06 3.15
N LEU A 13 -6.86 7.29 3.59
CA LEU A 13 -6.98 5.87 3.23
C LEU A 13 -7.06 5.67 1.72
N GLU A 14 -7.83 6.52 1.04
CA GLU A 14 -7.97 6.53 -0.43
C GLU A 14 -6.62 6.77 -1.10
N ASP A 15 -5.91 7.85 -0.75
CA ASP A 15 -4.57 8.15 -1.25
C ASP A 15 -3.56 7.01 -0.99
N TRP A 16 -3.64 6.37 0.18
CA TRP A 16 -2.76 5.26 0.55
C TRP A 16 -3.06 4.01 -0.29
N GLY A 17 -4.34 3.71 -0.52
CA GLY A 17 -4.79 2.63 -1.40
C GLY A 17 -4.40 2.85 -2.86
N GLU A 18 -4.61 4.06 -3.39
CA GLU A 18 -4.17 4.44 -4.74
C GLU A 18 -2.66 4.32 -4.91
N ALA A 19 -1.88 4.74 -3.89
CA ALA A 19 -0.44 4.60 -3.91
C ALA A 19 0.01 3.12 -3.90
N LEU A 20 -0.70 2.26 -3.18
CA LEU A 20 -0.45 0.82 -3.16
C LEU A 20 -0.79 0.16 -4.48
N GLU A 21 -1.95 0.47 -5.06
CA GLU A 21 -2.37 -0.04 -6.37
C GLU A 21 -1.33 0.33 -7.45
N CYS A 22 -0.94 1.61 -7.49
CA CYS A 22 0.14 2.08 -8.35
C CYS A 22 1.45 1.28 -8.15
N MET A 23 1.81 0.97 -6.89
CA MET A 23 3.04 0.23 -6.59
C MET A 23 2.96 -1.22 -7.08
N VAL A 24 1.83 -1.88 -6.88
CA VAL A 24 1.58 -3.25 -7.34
C VAL A 24 1.62 -3.33 -8.87
N GLU A 25 0.95 -2.42 -9.56
CA GLU A 25 0.96 -2.33 -11.03
C GLU A 25 2.35 -2.06 -11.59
N LEU A 26 3.11 -1.14 -10.99
CA LEU A 26 4.48 -0.80 -11.42
C LEU A 26 5.45 -1.99 -11.25
N ASN A 27 5.22 -2.86 -10.26
CA ASN A 27 6.02 -4.05 -10.04
C ASN A 27 5.51 -5.27 -10.82
N GLY A 28 4.44 -5.14 -11.62
CA GLY A 28 3.86 -6.24 -12.39
C GLY A 28 3.25 -7.34 -11.52
N LYS A 29 2.90 -7.01 -10.27
CA LYS A 29 2.25 -7.93 -9.32
C LYS A 29 0.73 -7.86 -9.51
N SER A 30 0.03 -8.88 -9.05
CA SER A 30 -1.44 -8.90 -9.05
C SER A 30 -1.96 -8.32 -7.73
N PHE A 31 -2.93 -7.41 -7.81
CA PHE A 31 -3.56 -6.81 -6.65
C PHE A 31 -4.57 -7.81 -6.05
N ASP A 32 -4.11 -8.67 -5.15
CA ASP A 32 -4.89 -9.75 -4.51
C ASP A 32 -5.19 -9.48 -3.03
N ILE A 33 -5.31 -8.21 -2.65
CA ILE A 33 -5.59 -7.78 -1.27
C ILE A 33 -6.97 -7.14 -1.18
N THR A 34 -7.61 -7.35 -0.04
CA THR A 34 -8.94 -6.82 0.26
C THR A 34 -8.89 -5.41 0.86
N GLU A 35 -9.97 -4.65 0.71
CA GLU A 35 -10.10 -3.32 1.33
C GLU A 35 -9.88 -3.38 2.86
N MET A 36 -10.29 -4.45 3.53
CA MET A 36 -10.05 -4.62 4.98
C MET A 36 -8.56 -4.72 5.34
N GLU A 37 -7.75 -5.36 4.49
CA GLU A 37 -6.30 -5.51 4.73
C GLU A 37 -5.60 -4.17 4.56
N ILE A 38 -6.01 -3.41 3.56
CA ILE A 38 -5.58 -2.03 3.31
C ILE A 38 -5.96 -1.15 4.51
N GLU A 39 -7.21 -1.23 4.99
CA GLU A 39 -7.67 -0.51 6.17
C GLU A 39 -6.89 -0.89 7.42
N ALA A 40 -6.62 -2.18 7.65
CA ALA A 40 -5.86 -2.66 8.80
C ALA A 40 -4.42 -2.16 8.78
N ALA A 41 -3.75 -2.19 7.63
CA ALA A 41 -2.39 -1.68 7.45
C ALA A 41 -2.33 -0.16 7.65
N TYR A 42 -3.30 0.56 7.09
CA TYR A 42 -3.44 2.01 7.25
C TYR A 42 -3.69 2.41 8.72
N GLU A 43 -4.62 1.74 9.40
CA GLU A 43 -4.92 1.95 10.82
C GLU A 43 -3.71 1.63 11.72
N ALA A 44 -2.88 0.65 11.33
CA ALA A 44 -1.64 0.31 11.99
C ALA A 44 -0.49 1.31 11.72
N TYR A 45 -0.75 2.40 10.98
CA TYR A 45 0.26 3.39 10.56
C TYR A 45 1.39 2.78 9.72
N LYS A 46 1.14 1.66 9.02
CA LYS A 46 2.11 1.03 8.12
C LYS A 46 2.33 1.92 6.90
N ARG A 47 3.56 1.90 6.38
CA ARG A 47 3.91 2.58 5.12
C ARG A 47 3.43 1.75 3.95
N VAL A 48 3.04 2.40 2.85
CA VAL A 48 2.68 1.71 1.59
C VAL A 48 3.81 0.79 1.14
N ASP A 49 5.04 1.29 1.10
CA ASP A 49 6.21 0.50 0.68
C ASP A 49 6.47 -0.71 1.57
N ASP A 50 6.37 -0.54 2.89
CA ASP A 50 6.59 -1.60 3.88
C ASP A 50 5.50 -2.69 3.77
N PHE A 51 4.24 -2.30 3.58
CA PHE A 51 3.15 -3.24 3.35
C PHE A 51 3.33 -4.00 2.03
N PHE A 52 3.72 -3.30 0.96
CA PHE A 52 3.99 -3.91 -0.33
C PHE A 52 5.11 -4.97 -0.25
N TYR A 53 6.22 -4.67 0.41
CA TYR A 53 7.31 -5.64 0.54
C TYR A 53 6.96 -6.83 1.46
N ASP A 54 6.10 -6.64 2.45
CA ASP A 54 5.62 -7.72 3.32
C ASP A 54 4.76 -8.74 2.54
N GLU A 55 3.87 -8.24 1.67
CA GLU A 55 2.95 -9.07 0.89
C GLU A 55 3.58 -9.64 -0.41
N TRP A 56 4.46 -8.88 -1.08
CA TRP A 56 4.99 -9.24 -2.40
C TRP A 56 6.52 -9.26 -2.51
N GLY A 57 7.25 -8.94 -1.44
CA GLY A 57 8.70 -8.79 -1.46
C GLY A 57 9.51 -10.10 -1.44
N ASP A 58 8.86 -11.27 -1.39
CA ASP A 58 9.52 -12.58 -1.33
C ASP A 58 9.90 -13.16 -2.72
N GLU A 59 10.13 -12.33 -3.74
CA GLU A 59 10.66 -12.74 -5.07
C GLU A 59 11.99 -12.07 -5.43
#